data_AF-A0A0D3AUL9-F1
#
_entry.id   AF-A0A0D3AUL9-F1
#
_cell.length_a   1.000
_cell.length_b   1.000
_cell.length_c   1.000
_cell.angle_alpha   90.00
_cell.angle_beta   90.00
_cell.angle_gamma   90.00
#
_symmetry.space_group_name_H-M   'P 1'
#
loop_
_entity.id
_entity.type
_entity.pdbx_description
1 polymer ?
#
loop_
_entity_poly.entity_id
_entity_poly.type
_entity_poly.pdbx_seq_one_letter_code
_entity_poly.pdbx_strand_id
1 'polypeptide(L)'
;MHFVTNIELKRSDHSLRDATFTAYNQVFAPHHGWAIQQAVATGIGSLLPKTLLSGMFNETEETFKIHAQSYVTASASVTNYLDNLILSKNLGIDW
;
A
#
# COMPACT_ATOMS: atom_id res chain seq x y z
N MET A 1 0.63 -10.41 0.78
CA MET A 1 -0.31 -9.27 0.81
C MET A 1 -0.77 -8.97 2.24
N HIS A 2 0.16 -8.52 3.10
CA HIS A 2 -0.07 -8.29 4.55
C HIS A 2 -0.09 -6.79 4.95
N PHE A 3 -0.10 -5.87 3.97
CA PHE A 3 0.26 -4.45 4.22
C PHE A 3 -0.93 -3.57 4.57
N VAL A 4 -2.06 -3.78 3.90
CA VAL A 4 -3.26 -2.96 4.11
C VAL A 4 -3.87 -3.22 5.51
N THR A 5 -3.60 -4.38 6.12
CA THR A 5 -3.97 -4.69 7.51
C THR A 5 -3.22 -3.87 8.57
N ASN A 6 -2.14 -3.15 8.22
CA ASN A 6 -1.31 -2.42 9.20
C ASN A 6 -1.52 -0.90 9.20
N ILE A 7 -2.30 -0.34 8.27
CA ILE A 7 -2.71 1.07 8.30
C ILE A 7 -3.95 1.19 9.19
N GLU A 8 -3.74 1.09 10.49
CA GLU A 8 -4.80 1.49 11.44
C GLU A 8 -4.75 2.99 11.65
N LEU A 9 -5.89 3.67 11.43
CA LEU A 9 -6.09 5.08 11.77
C LEU A 9 -6.03 5.37 13.29
N LYS A 10 -5.52 4.47 14.12
CA LYS A 10 -5.20 4.69 15.55
C LYS A 10 -3.72 4.84 15.86
N ARG A 11 -2.80 4.45 14.97
CA ARG A 11 -1.36 4.52 15.25
C ARG A 11 -0.75 5.92 14.98
N SER A 12 0.50 6.15 15.35
CA SER A 12 1.18 7.46 15.23
C SER A 12 1.59 7.81 13.79
N ASP A 13 1.91 9.07 13.49
CA ASP A 13 2.44 9.46 12.17
C ASP A 13 3.72 8.69 11.80
N HIS A 14 4.55 8.35 12.78
CA HIS A 14 5.71 7.48 12.60
C HIS A 14 5.31 6.11 12.06
N SER A 15 4.28 5.48 12.65
CA SER A 15 3.82 4.17 12.20
C SER A 15 3.21 4.19 10.78
N LEU A 16 2.60 5.31 10.38
CA LEU A 16 2.05 5.47 9.04
C LEU A 16 3.18 5.60 8.00
N ARG A 17 4.24 6.34 8.33
CA ARG A 17 5.45 6.42 7.51
C ARG A 17 6.11 5.04 7.38
N ASP A 18 6.26 4.32 8.49
CA ASP A 18 6.87 2.98 8.49
C ASP A 18 6.04 1.98 7.68
N ALA A 19 4.71 2.01 7.82
CA ALA A 19 3.81 1.18 7.03
C ALA A 19 3.90 1.51 5.53
N THR A 20 3.94 2.80 5.17
CA THR A 20 4.07 3.25 3.77
C THR A 20 5.42 2.83 3.18
N PHE A 21 6.51 3.04 3.93
CA PHE A 21 7.86 2.65 3.52
C PHE A 21 7.97 1.14 3.31
N THR A 22 7.42 0.34 4.23
CA THR A 22 7.40 -1.12 4.12
C THR A 22 6.61 -1.58 2.90
N ALA A 23 5.42 -1.03 2.66
CA ALA A 23 4.59 -1.38 1.51
C ALA A 23 5.27 -1.01 0.18
N TYR A 24 5.91 0.16 0.12
CA TYR A 24 6.67 0.58 -1.06
C TYR A 24 7.84 -0.37 -1.36
N ASN A 25 8.64 -0.70 -0.34
CA ASN A 25 9.80 -1.58 -0.50
C ASN A 25 9.43 -3.00 -0.92
N GLN A 26 8.28 -3.48 -0.45
CA GLN A 26 7.73 -4.78 -0.84
C GLN A 26 7.33 -4.81 -2.32
N VAL A 27 6.60 -3.79 -2.80
CA VAL A 27 5.84 -3.89 -4.05
C VAL A 27 6.51 -3.13 -5.19
N PHE A 28 6.98 -1.91 -4.96
CA PHE A 28 7.41 -1.00 -6.02
C PHE A 28 8.92 -0.81 -6.11
N ALA A 29 9.64 -0.86 -4.99
CA ALA A 29 11.08 -0.68 -5.00
C ALA A 29 11.81 -1.64 -5.95
N PRO A 30 11.43 -2.94 -6.09
CA PRO A 30 12.08 -3.84 -7.03
C PRO A 30 12.01 -3.39 -8.50
N HIS A 31 11.02 -2.56 -8.86
CA HIS A 31 10.78 -2.09 -10.23
C HIS A 31 11.20 -0.64 -10.44
N HIS A 32 11.75 0.02 -9.43
CA HIS A 32 12.19 1.41 -9.51
C HIS A 32 13.71 1.52 -9.43
N GLY A 33 14.32 2.23 -10.38
CA GLY A 33 15.74 2.58 -10.31
C GLY A 33 16.04 3.53 -9.14
N TRP A 34 17.32 3.65 -8.78
CA TRP A 34 17.79 4.40 -7.60
C TRP A 34 17.21 5.81 -7.47
N ALA A 35 17.18 6.59 -8.54
CA ALA A 35 16.67 7.96 -8.51
C ALA A 35 15.19 8.03 -8.10
N ILE A 36 14.36 7.08 -8.55
CA ILE A 36 12.94 7.01 -8.19
C ILE A 36 12.78 6.58 -6.73
N GLN A 37 13.57 5.61 -6.26
CA GLN A 37 13.52 5.19 -4.85
C GLN A 37 13.88 6.35 -3.90
N GLN A 38 14.86 7.18 -4.25
CA GLN A 38 15.21 8.38 -3.47
C GLN A 38 14.10 9.43 -3.48
N ALA A 39 13.46 9.66 -4.64
CA ALA A 39 12.31 10.55 -4.74
C ALA A 39 11.15 10.05 -3.86
N VAL A 40 10.88 8.75 -3.83
CA VAL A 40 9.84 8.17 -2.96
C VAL A 40 10.20 8.29 -1.48
N ALA A 41 11.44 8.02 -1.08
CA ALA A 41 11.88 8.21 0.31
C ALA A 41 11.67 9.66 0.78
N THR A 42 11.95 10.63 -0.09
CA THR A 42 11.70 12.07 0.16
C THR A 42 10.20 12.36 0.28
N GLY A 43 9.38 11.80 -0.61
CA GLY A 43 7.92 11.91 -0.58
C GLY A 43 7.30 11.32 0.69
N ILE A 44 7.77 10.15 1.14
CA ILE A 44 7.32 9.51 2.38
C ILE A 44 7.64 10.39 3.60
N GLY A 45 8.82 11.03 3.62
CA GLY A 45 9.17 12.02 4.64
C GLY A 45 8.22 13.22 4.69
N SER A 46 7.53 13.49 3.58
CA SER A 46 6.62 14.62 3.39
C SER A 46 5.14 14.23 3.47
N LEU A 47 4.83 13.01 3.95
CA LEU A 47 3.44 12.57 4.13
C LEU A 47 2.66 13.53 5.03
N LEU A 48 1.41 13.75 4.65
CA LEU A 48 0.46 14.52 5.46
C LEU A 48 0.30 13.88 6.84
N PRO A 49 0.09 14.70 7.89
CA PRO A 49 -0.32 14.22 9.19
C PRO A 49 -1.54 13.33 9.08
N LYS A 50 -1.59 12.28 9.90
CA LYS A 50 -2.67 11.31 9.93
C LYS A 50 -4.05 11.92 10.14
N THR A 51 -4.14 12.99 10.94
CA THR A 51 -5.41 13.70 11.18
C THR A 51 -5.97 14.29 9.89
N LEU A 52 -5.12 14.84 9.01
CA LEU A 52 -5.54 15.33 7.70
C LEU A 52 -5.93 14.19 6.77
N LEU A 53 -5.15 13.10 6.75
CA LEU A 53 -5.47 11.93 5.93
C LEU A 53 -6.80 11.29 6.33
N SER A 54 -7.07 11.17 7.64
CA SER A 54 -8.34 10.62 8.15
C SER A 54 -9.53 11.46 7.70
N GLY A 55 -9.38 12.79 7.63
CA GLY A 55 -10.41 13.69 7.13
C GLY A 55 -10.69 13.56 5.62
N MET A 56 -9.77 12.99 4.84
CA MET A 56 -9.96 12.79 3.40
C MET A 56 -10.88 11.62 3.05
N PHE A 57 -10.95 10.59 3.90
CA PHE A 57 -11.73 9.39 3.62
C PHE A 57 -13.23 9.53 3.92
N ASN A 58 -13.65 10.63 4.58
CA ASN A 58 -15.04 10.85 5.01
C ASN A 58 -15.64 9.61 5.73
N GLU A 59 -14.80 8.90 6.49
CA GLU A 59 -15.12 7.66 7.19
C GLU A 59 -14.74 7.79 8.66
N THR A 60 -15.46 7.04 9.50
CA THR A 60 -15.00 6.79 10.88
C THR A 60 -13.86 5.78 10.87
N GLU A 61 -13.09 5.69 11.95
CA GLU A 61 -12.06 4.65 12.08
C GLU A 61 -12.64 3.24 11.89
N GLU A 62 -13.83 2.98 12.44
CA GLU A 62 -14.48 1.67 12.38
C GLU A 62 -14.90 1.31 10.95
N THR A 63 -15.51 2.25 10.23
CA THR A 63 -15.92 2.03 8.83
C THR A 63 -14.71 1.89 7.91
N PHE A 64 -13.67 2.71 8.11
CA PHE A 64 -12.42 2.57 7.38
C PHE A 64 -11.78 1.19 7.57
N LYS A 65 -11.72 0.67 8.81
CA LYS A 65 -11.16 -0.67 9.06
C LYS A 65 -11.94 -1.76 8.34
N ILE A 66 -13.27 -1.69 8.36
CA ILE A 66 -14.14 -2.65 7.65
C ILE A 66 -13.89 -2.60 6.16
N HIS A 67 -13.88 -1.41 5.56
CA HIS A 67 -13.69 -1.24 4.12
C HIS A 67 -12.27 -1.59 3.67
N ALA A 68 -11.24 -1.21 4.43
CA ALA A 68 -9.86 -1.60 4.17
C ALA A 68 -9.73 -3.13 4.19
N GLN A 69 -10.26 -3.82 5.21
CA GLN A 69 -10.21 -5.28 5.29
C GLN A 69 -10.97 -5.95 4.14
N SER A 70 -12.13 -5.39 3.77
CA SER A 70 -12.90 -5.85 2.60
C SER A 70 -12.06 -5.73 1.33
N TYR A 71 -11.41 -4.58 1.12
CA TYR A 71 -10.51 -4.36 0.00
C TYR A 71 -9.36 -5.38 -0.03
N VAL A 72 -8.67 -5.63 1.09
CA VAL A 72 -7.60 -6.65 1.16
C VAL A 72 -8.09 -8.01 0.70
N THR A 73 -9.22 -8.43 1.25
CA THR A 73 -9.77 -9.76 1.02
C THR A 73 -10.18 -9.93 -0.43
N ALA A 74 -10.89 -8.94 -0.99
CA ALA A 74 -11.36 -8.96 -2.38
C ALA A 74 -10.20 -8.86 -3.37
N SER A 75 -9.28 -7.92 -3.18
CA SER A 75 -8.17 -7.67 -4.10
C SER A 75 -7.19 -8.84 -4.17
N ALA A 76 -6.99 -9.60 -3.09
CA ALA A 76 -6.10 -10.77 -3.10
C ALA A 76 -6.47 -11.80 -4.18
N SER A 77 -7.76 -12.09 -4.34
CA SER A 77 -8.22 -13.04 -5.37
C SER A 77 -8.03 -12.48 -6.78
N VAL A 78 -8.24 -11.17 -6.98
CA VAL A 78 -8.07 -10.50 -8.27
C VAL A 78 -6.59 -10.41 -8.65
N THR A 79 -5.71 -10.03 -7.73
CA THR A 79 -4.26 -9.99 -7.95
C THR A 79 -3.73 -11.36 -8.35
N ASN A 80 -4.09 -12.42 -7.59
CA ASN A 80 -3.69 -13.79 -7.92
C ASN A 80 -4.19 -14.23 -9.30
N TYR A 81 -5.42 -13.83 -9.68
CA TYR A 81 -5.95 -14.12 -11.01
C TYR A 81 -5.12 -13.44 -12.11
N LEU A 82 -4.76 -12.17 -11.94
CA LEU A 82 -3.96 -11.42 -12.90
C LEU A 82 -2.56 -12.01 -13.06
N ASP A 83 -1.88 -12.31 -11.95
CA ASP A 83 -0.55 -12.94 -11.97
C ASP A 83 -0.60 -14.27 -12.73
N ASN A 84 -1.56 -15.14 -12.38
CA ASN A 84 -1.74 -16.41 -13.05
C ASN A 84 -2.08 -16.26 -14.54
N LEU A 85 -2.91 -15.28 -14.91
CA LEU A 85 -3.27 -15.03 -16.30
C LEU A 85 -2.04 -14.62 -17.12
N ILE A 86 -1.22 -13.71 -16.62
CA ILE A 86 -0.02 -13.23 -17.30
C ILE A 86 1.03 -14.35 -17.40
N LEU A 87 1.25 -15.08 -16.31
CA LEU A 87 2.17 -16.22 -16.27
C LEU A 87 1.73 -17.37 -17.19
N SER A 88 0.43 -17.66 -17.27
CA SER A 88 -0.12 -18.69 -18.19
C SER A 88 0.12 -18.37 -19.67
N LYS A 89 0.33 -17.08 -19.99
CA LYS A 89 0.67 -16.60 -21.33
C LYS A 89 2.17 -16.48 -21.55
N ASN A 90 2.98 -16.90 -20.58
CA ASN A 90 4.43 -16.91 -20.62
C ASN A 90 5.04 -15.51 -20.87
N LEU A 91 4.39 -14.46 -20.33
CA LEU A 91 4.79 -13.06 -20.49
C LEU A 91 5.72 -12.56 -19.37
N GLY A 92 5.74 -13.23 -18.21
CA GLY A 92 6.43 -12.75 -17.01
C GLY A 92 5.74 -11.56 -16.34
N ILE A 93 6.09 -11.30 -15.08
CA ILE A 93 5.49 -10.21 -14.26
C ILE A 93 6.54 -9.23 -13.69
N ASP A 94 7.82 -9.41 -14.04
CA ASP A 94 8.95 -8.69 -13.45
C ASP A 94 9.72 -7.81 -14.46
N TRP A 95 9.09 -7.47 -15.59
CA TRP A 95 9.72 -6.74 -16.69
C TRP A 95 9.70 -5.21 -16.52
#